data_AF-A0A6V7IB28-F1
#
_entry.id   AF-A0A6V7IB28-F1
#
_cell.length_a   1.000
_cell.length_b   1.000
_cell.length_c   1.000
_cell.angle_alpha   90.00
_cell.angle_beta   90.00
_cell.angle_gamma   90.00
#
_symmetry.space_group_name_H-M   'P 1'
#
loop_
_entity.id
_entity.type
_entity.pdbx_description
1 polymer ?
#
loop_
_entity_poly.entity_id
_entity_poly.type
_entity_poly.pdbx_seq_one_letter_code
_entity_poly.pdbx_strand_id
1 'polypeptide(L)' 'MGPQKTSNFERRVVNAIKRLQDIQGSTSKEISNYLSQEYDIPSEEIKHQVQMALRRGVDNGILHCHKG' A
#
# COMPACT_ATOMS: atom_id res chain seq x y z
N MET A 1 -18.65 16.10 6.75
CA MET A 1 -17.58 15.21 6.26
C MET A 1 -17.28 14.18 7.34
N GLY A 2 -17.80 12.96 7.24
CA GLY A 2 -17.54 11.92 8.24
C GLY A 2 -16.12 11.38 8.10
N PRO A 3 -15.37 11.13 9.19
CA PRO A 3 -14.06 10.51 9.10
C PRO A 3 -14.26 9.12 8.51
N GLN A 4 -13.84 8.94 7.25
CA GLN A 4 -13.83 7.61 6.65
C GLN A 4 -12.97 6.73 7.54
N LYS A 5 -13.59 5.70 8.12
CA LYS A 5 -12.91 4.59 8.80
C LYS A 5 -12.05 3.90 7.74
N THR A 6 -10.86 4.45 7.47
CA THR A 6 -9.86 3.76 6.67
C THR A 6 -9.52 2.49 7.43
N SER A 7 -9.71 1.35 6.77
CA SER A 7 -9.42 0.07 7.38
C SER A 7 -7.97 0.10 7.86
N ASN A 8 -7.66 -0.41 9.06
CA ASN A 8 -6.32 -0.31 9.64
C ASN A 8 -5.21 -0.70 8.64
N PHE A 9 -5.53 -1.62 7.72
CA PHE A 9 -4.68 -2.03 6.62
C PHE A 9 -4.37 -0.93 5.58
N GLU A 10 -5.36 -0.16 5.13
CA GLU A 10 -5.15 0.92 4.16
C GLU A 10 -4.19 1.99 4.71
N ARG A 11 -4.30 2.29 6.02
CA ARG A 11 -3.38 3.22 6.68
C ARG A 11 -1.95 2.69 6.73
N ARG A 12 -1.78 1.38 6.85
CA ARG A 12 -0.46 0.71 6.82
C ARG A 12 0.13 0.73 5.42
N VAL A 13 -0.69 0.46 4.40
CA VAL A 13 -0.29 0.54 3.00
C VAL A 13 0.16 1.95 2.64
N VAL A 14 -0.59 2.98 3.03
CA VAL A 14 -0.21 4.38 2.78
C VAL A 14 1.07 4.78 3.53
N ASN A 15 1.26 4.29 4.76
CA ASN A 15 2.50 4.55 5.52
C ASN A 15 3.71 3.85 4.87
N ALA A 16 3.56 2.57 4.50
CA ALA A 16 4.58 1.83 3.77
C ALA A 16 4.94 2.51 2.45
N ILE A 17 3.94 2.95 1.68
CA ILE A 17 4.16 3.72 0.46
C ILE A 17 4.90 5.02 0.77
N LYS A 18 4.48 5.82 1.75
CA LYS A 18 5.18 7.06 2.11
C LYS A 18 6.63 6.84 2.53
N ARG A 19 6.92 5.78 3.27
CA ARG A 19 8.29 5.42 3.67
C ARG A 19 9.13 4.94 2.49
N LEU A 20 8.53 4.19 1.56
CA LEU A 20 9.24 3.65 0.39
C LEU A 20 9.35 4.69 -0.75
N GLN A 21 8.42 5.64 -0.87
CA GLN A 21 8.41 6.69 -1.92
C GLN A 21 9.50 7.76 -1.72
N ASP A 22 10.13 7.82 -0.54
CA ASP A 22 11.21 8.76 -0.25
C ASP A 22 12.45 8.51 -1.14
N ILE A 23 12.58 7.31 -1.74
CA ILE A 23 13.80 6.87 -2.42
C ILE A 23 13.62 6.77 -3.94
N GLN A 24 12.44 6.37 -4.43
CA GLN A 24 11.96 6.33 -5.82
C GLN A 24 10.65 5.52 -5.77
N GLY A 25 9.69 5.77 -6.67
CA GLY A 25 8.35 5.15 -6.60
C GLY A 25 8.35 3.66 -6.23
N SER A 26 7.51 3.27 -5.29
CA SER A 26 7.54 1.93 -4.68
C SER A 26 6.72 0.93 -5.48
N THR A 27 7.28 -0.24 -5.76
CA THR A 27 6.50 -1.30 -6.40
C THR A 27 5.59 -2.02 -5.41
N SER A 28 4.49 -2.59 -5.93
CA SER A 28 3.58 -3.44 -5.15
C SER A 28 4.29 -4.56 -4.40
N LYS A 29 5.41 -5.06 -4.96
CA LYS A 29 6.25 -6.09 -4.38
C LYS A 29 7.02 -5.58 -3.15
N GLU A 30 7.62 -4.39 -3.22
CA GLU A 30 8.30 -3.78 -2.07
C GLU A 30 7.33 -3.43 -0.95
N ILE A 31 6.16 -2.88 -1.28
CA ILE A 31 5.12 -2.58 -0.30
C ILE A 31 4.66 -3.88 0.39
N SER A 32 4.47 -4.96 -0.38
CA SER A 32 4.11 -6.25 0.19
C SER A 32 5.23 -6.85 1.06
N ASN A 33 6.49 -6.68 0.66
CA ASN A 33 7.63 -7.18 1.43
C ASN A 33 7.80 -6.39 2.73
N TYR A 34 7.68 -5.06 2.69
CA TYR A 34 7.74 -4.20 3.86
C TYR A 34 6.64 -4.53 4.87
N LEU A 35 5.40 -4.67 4.39
CA LEU A 35 4.28 -5.03 5.27
C LEU A 35 4.39 -6.47 5.80
N SER A 36 4.93 -7.40 5.00
CA SER A 36 5.21 -8.77 5.44
C SER A 36 6.24 -8.79 6.57
N GLN A 37 7.31 -8.00 6.45
CA GLN A 37 8.33 -7.86 7.50
C GLN A 37 7.82 -7.13 8.75
N GLU A 38 7.00 -6.08 8.59
CA GLU A 38 6.51 -5.28 9.72
C GLU A 38 5.35 -5.97 10.47
N TYR A 39 4.55 -6.80 9.80
CA TYR A 39 3.38 -7.45 10.39
C TYR A 39 3.50 -8.97 10.56
N ASP A 40 4.60 -9.58 10.10
CA ASP A 40 4.84 -11.04 10.12
C ASP A 40 3.69 -11.83 9.45
N ILE A 41 3.11 -11.26 8.39
CA ILE A 41 2.00 -11.87 7.63
C ILE A 41 2.56 -12.45 6.33
N PRO A 42 2.10 -13.64 5.89
CA PRO A 42 2.53 -14.23 4.63
C PRO A 42 2.36 -13.26 3.46
N SER A 43 3.44 -13.11 2.68
CA SER A 43 3.53 -12.17 1.56
C SER A 43 2.45 -12.40 0.50
N GLU A 44 1.92 -13.62 0.37
CA GLU A 44 0.81 -13.96 -0.54
C GLU A 44 -0.49 -13.22 -0.16
N GLU A 45 -0.85 -13.23 1.12
CA GLU A 45 -2.07 -12.61 1.62
C GLU A 45 -1.96 -11.08 1.61
N ILE A 46 -0.81 -10.56 2.05
CA ILE A 46 -0.52 -9.14 1.97
C ILE A 46 -0.51 -8.65 0.53
N LYS A 47 0.05 -9.40 -0.42
CA LYS A 47 0.11 -9.00 -1.83
C LYS A 47 -1.29 -8.79 -2.40
N HIS A 48 -2.24 -9.66 -2.07
CA HIS A 48 -3.63 -9.51 -2.52
C HIS A 48 -4.29 -8.26 -1.91
N GLN A 49 -4.10 -8.03 -0.60
CA GLN A 49 -4.64 -6.84 0.07
C GLN A 49 -3.97 -5.55 -0.41
N VAL A 50 -2.66 -5.56 -0.64
CA VAL A 50 -1.89 -4.45 -1.21
C VAL A 50 -2.36 -4.16 -2.63
N GLN A 51 -2.55 -5.16 -3.48
CA GLN A 51 -3.09 -4.94 -4.83
C GLN A 51 -4.48 -4.30 -4.80
N MET A 52 -5.37 -4.76 -3.91
CA MET A 52 -6.69 -4.16 -3.74
C MET A 52 -6.59 -2.71 -3.25
N ALA A 53 -5.76 -2.44 -2.24
CA ALA A 53 -5.56 -1.11 -1.68
C ALA A 53 -4.90 -0.16 -2.69
N LEU A 54 -3.93 -0.64 -3.47
CA LEU A 54 -3.30 0.10 -4.56
C LEU A 54 -4.31 0.41 -5.65
N ARG A 55 -5.10 -0.58 -6.10
CA ARG A 55 -6.13 -0.38 -7.11
C ARG A 55 -7.16 0.64 -6.66
N ARG A 56 -7.64 0.54 -5.41
CA ARG A 56 -8.54 1.54 -4.82
C ARG A 56 -7.88 2.90 -4.69
N GLY A 57 -6.62 2.96 -4.27
CA GLY A 57 -5.89 4.22 -4.13
C GLY A 57 -5.65 4.91 -5.47
N VAL A 58 -5.42 4.16 -6.55
CA VAL A 58 -5.31 4.70 -7.92
C VAL A 58 -6.66 5.17 -8.44
N ASP A 59 -7.70 4.36 -8.26
CA ASP A 59 -9.07 4.71 -8.67
C ASP A 59 -9.59 5.97 -7.95
N ASN A 60 -9.23 6.13 -6.68
CA ASN A 60 -9.54 7.32 -5.88
C ASN A 60 -8.55 8.48 -6.09
N GLY A 61 -7.56 8.35 -6.98
CA GLY A 61 -6.56 9.40 -7.27
C GLY A 61 -5.57 9.71 -6.14
N ILE A 62 -5.51 8.86 -5.10
CA ILE A 62 -4.62 8.98 -3.95
C ILE A 62 -3.22 8.46 -4.29
N LEU A 63 -3.13 7.49 -5.21
CA LEU A 63 -1.87 6.85 -5.63
C LEU A 63 -1.69 6.97 -7.14
N HIS A 64 -0.50 7.36 -7.58
CA HIS A 64 -0.14 7.37 -9.00
C HIS A 64 0.83 6.22 -9.30
N CYS A 65 0.39 5.28 -10.13
CA CYS A 65 1.26 4.26 -10.70
C CYS A 65 2.12 4.89 -11.80
N HIS A 66 3.38 5.19 -11.51
CA HIS A 66 4.35 5.52 -12.55
C HIS A 66 4.89 4.21 -13.13
N LYS A 67 4.28 3.73 -14.22
CA LYS A 67 4.92 2.72 -15.07
C LYS A 67 5.87 3.46 -16.00
N GLY A 68 7.15 3.50 -15.61
CA GLY A 68 8.25 3.85 -16.52
C GLY A 68 8.46 2.76 -17.56
#